data_AF-A0A3D2VV80-F1
#
_entry.id   AF-A0A3D2VV80-F1
#
_cell.length_a   1.000
_cell.length_b   1.000
_cell.length_c   1.000
_cell.angle_alpha   90.00
_cell.angle_beta   90.00
_cell.angle_gamma   90.00
#
_symmetry.space_group_name_H-M   'P 1'
#
loop_
_entity.id
_entity.type
_entity.pdbx_description
1 polymer ?
#
loop_
_entity_poly.entity_id
_entity_poly.type
_entity_poly.pdbx_seq_one_letter_code
_entity_poly.pdbx_strand_id
1 'polypeptide(L)'
;MPSLMPKLSCLVLAGLAAVVCGPPAWAEDLLYVYRQAQDSDPVLKAATANRDAAREAKPQARALLLPNLGISAEQGYNFGIEGAAPGPSSADDHTYGIRLVQPLYNRGHQVRQRLAEAVVGQADVNLGNARNELVLRVSQAYFGVLAALDNLSYATAEKNAFARQLEQANRRFEVGLATITDVYDAQARFDAAVSQEIEATNQLANAREVLRQLTGRDYAQLNSLSERMPLVLPEPHDPEEWVRMALENNLSLRGTAFGVDQARENVKLQQAGHYPTLDLQAGRVDTDNGANSNLASSQLNLQLTIPLYSGGAVSSRSREAAYNYEASRQSLENQQRETIRIVRNAYRGQETAISQIKALDQTRVSTRSALEANQAGYEVGTRTIVDVLDAERNVYLAERNFAAARYSYVTNYLTLRQAAGQLSEADIAELNRWLGPPRSTSGEPAAAAPVPQPAKPGGAKSAAGNARAPVLAKPADSGPTAAKKRPRKTADGSRSEQSAPAGKPPSNGSK
;
A
#
# COMPACT_ATOMS: atom_id res chain seq x y z
N MET A 1 19.44 66.14 36.39
CA MET A 1 18.29 66.76 37.09
C MET A 1 17.79 67.93 36.23
N PRO A 2 16.48 68.21 36.13
CA PRO A 2 15.31 67.33 36.35
C PRO A 2 15.12 66.46 35.07
N SER A 3 13.98 66.19 34.39
CA SER A 3 12.52 66.35 34.64
C SER A 3 11.69 65.29 33.85
N LEU A 4 11.30 64.21 34.55
CA LEU A 4 10.05 63.42 34.52
C LEU A 4 9.29 63.03 33.20
N MET A 5 8.72 61.82 33.31
CA MET A 5 7.75 61.09 32.47
C MET A 5 6.31 61.70 32.54
N PRO A 6 5.21 61.08 31.99
CA PRO A 6 5.07 59.82 31.25
C PRO A 6 4.13 59.80 30.00
N LYS A 7 4.22 58.73 29.19
CA LYS A 7 3.08 58.13 28.46
C LYS A 7 3.16 56.59 28.39
N LEU A 8 3.12 55.93 29.56
CA LEU A 8 2.87 54.49 29.69
C LEU A 8 1.37 54.19 29.46
N SER A 9 0.92 54.08 28.21
CA SER A 9 -0.48 53.71 27.86
C SER A 9 -0.65 53.22 26.41
N CYS A 10 0.15 52.26 25.95
CA CYS A 10 -0.03 51.67 24.61
C CYS A 10 0.40 50.18 24.46
N LEU A 11 0.72 49.49 25.56
CA LEU A 11 1.45 48.20 25.52
C LEU A 11 0.72 47.02 26.20
N VAL A 12 -0.60 47.13 26.44
CA VAL A 12 -1.42 46.08 27.09
C VAL A 12 -2.55 45.55 26.18
N LEU A 13 -2.90 46.26 25.12
CA LEU A 13 -4.00 45.91 24.20
C LEU A 13 -3.57 45.11 22.95
N ALA A 14 -2.29 44.72 22.85
CA ALA A 14 -1.77 43.88 21.77
C ALA A 14 -1.70 42.38 22.12
N GLY A 15 -2.04 41.99 23.36
CA GLY A 15 -1.83 40.63 23.88
C GLY A 15 -3.06 39.70 23.89
N LEU A 16 -4.23 40.14 23.42
CA LEU A 16 -5.51 39.44 23.60
C LEU A 16 -6.34 39.26 22.32
N ALA A 17 -5.68 39.17 21.16
CA ALA A 17 -6.33 39.01 19.85
C ALA A 17 -5.72 37.87 18.98
N ALA A 18 -4.94 36.98 19.60
CA ALA A 18 -4.19 35.91 18.91
C ALA A 18 -4.72 34.49 19.23
N VAL A 19 -6.01 34.37 19.59
CA VAL A 19 -6.72 33.11 19.83
C VAL A 19 -8.04 33.18 19.05
N VAL A 20 -8.53 32.03 18.56
CA VAL A 20 -9.70 31.91 17.66
C VAL A 20 -9.44 32.45 16.23
N CYS A 21 -8.37 31.96 15.61
CA CYS A 21 -8.31 31.84 14.14
C CYS A 21 -7.66 30.49 13.74
N GLY A 22 -8.12 29.40 14.36
CA GLY A 22 -7.94 28.08 13.76
C GLY A 22 -8.77 28.00 12.48
N PRO A 23 -8.39 27.18 11.49
CA PRO A 23 -9.26 26.92 10.35
C PRO A 23 -10.60 26.39 10.89
N PRO A 24 -11.75 26.86 10.39
CA PRO A 24 -13.03 26.37 10.86
C PRO A 24 -13.09 24.85 10.59
N ALA A 25 -13.55 24.08 11.57
CA ALA A 25 -13.66 22.63 11.48
C ALA A 25 -14.85 22.22 10.59
N TRP A 26 -14.78 22.54 9.30
CA TRP A 26 -15.58 21.90 8.26
C TRP A 26 -15.04 20.48 8.16
N ALA A 27 -15.88 19.49 8.44
CA ALA A 27 -15.45 18.10 8.43
C ALA A 27 -14.98 17.67 7.03
N GLU A 28 -13.96 16.83 7.00
CA GLU A 28 -13.20 16.62 5.77
C GLU A 28 -13.90 15.60 4.88
N ASP A 29 -14.45 16.11 3.78
CA ASP A 29 -15.19 15.36 2.77
C ASP A 29 -14.26 14.52 1.89
N LEU A 30 -14.75 13.42 1.32
CA LEU A 30 -13.93 12.51 0.49
C LEU A 30 -13.21 13.26 -0.65
N LEU A 31 -13.88 14.23 -1.30
CA LEU A 31 -13.29 15.06 -2.35
C LEU A 31 -12.17 16.00 -1.84
N TYR A 32 -12.26 16.47 -0.60
CA TYR A 32 -11.23 17.32 0.02
C TYR A 32 -9.99 16.49 0.41
N VAL A 33 -10.22 15.32 1.02
CA VAL A 33 -9.18 14.32 1.34
C VAL A 33 -8.46 13.86 0.07
N TYR A 34 -9.18 13.60 -1.02
CA TYR A 34 -8.58 13.26 -2.32
C TYR A 34 -7.71 14.38 -2.89
N ARG A 35 -8.14 15.64 -2.83
CA ARG A 35 -7.34 16.76 -3.34
C ARG A 35 -6.07 16.98 -2.51
N GLN A 36 -6.12 16.81 -1.19
CA GLN A 36 -4.92 16.78 -0.37
C GLN A 36 -3.98 15.64 -0.78
N ALA A 37 -4.51 14.42 -0.96
CA ALA A 37 -3.74 13.26 -1.41
C ALA A 37 -3.07 13.48 -2.77
N GLN A 38 -3.75 14.16 -3.71
CA GLN A 38 -3.20 14.49 -5.03
C GLN A 38 -1.99 15.44 -4.94
N ASP A 39 -2.00 16.39 -3.99
CA ASP A 39 -0.89 17.30 -3.72
C ASP A 39 0.22 16.69 -2.83
N SER A 40 -0.08 15.65 -2.04
CA SER A 40 0.87 15.02 -1.10
C SER A 40 1.54 13.74 -1.62
N ASP A 41 0.79 12.81 -2.24
CA ASP A 41 1.17 11.40 -2.40
C ASP A 41 2.52 11.21 -3.13
N PRO A 42 3.50 10.53 -2.49
CA PRO A 42 4.81 10.31 -3.10
C PRO A 42 4.75 9.35 -4.29
N VAL A 43 3.75 8.46 -4.39
CA VAL A 43 3.62 7.51 -5.50
C VAL A 43 3.21 8.22 -6.79
N LEU A 44 2.20 9.10 -6.75
CA LEU A 44 1.80 9.94 -7.88
C LEU A 44 2.92 10.91 -8.30
N LYS A 45 3.69 11.45 -7.35
CA LYS A 45 4.86 12.31 -7.64
C LYS A 45 5.97 11.51 -8.33
N ALA A 46 6.28 10.31 -7.85
CA ALA A 46 7.24 9.41 -8.49
C ALA A 46 6.78 9.00 -9.91
N ALA A 47 5.50 8.66 -10.09
CA ALA A 47 4.92 8.37 -11.40
C ALA A 47 5.01 9.58 -12.36
N THR A 48 4.82 10.80 -11.86
CA THR A 48 4.96 12.03 -12.64
C THR A 48 6.41 12.26 -13.05
N ALA A 49 7.36 12.18 -12.11
CA ALA A 49 8.79 12.32 -12.38
C ALA A 49 9.32 11.24 -13.36
N ASN A 50 8.86 9.99 -13.22
CA ASN A 50 9.17 8.91 -14.14
C ASN A 50 8.62 9.18 -15.56
N ARG A 51 7.42 9.75 -15.67
CA ARG A 51 6.85 10.17 -16.96
C ARG A 51 7.64 11.30 -17.61
N ASP A 52 8.11 12.27 -16.83
CA ASP A 52 8.91 13.36 -17.35
C ASP A 52 10.33 12.93 -17.73
N ALA A 53 10.97 12.07 -16.94
CA ALA A 53 12.22 11.40 -17.33
C ALA A 53 12.07 10.56 -18.62
N ALA A 54 10.94 9.86 -18.79
CA ALA A 54 10.64 9.12 -20.02
C ALA A 54 10.42 10.06 -21.23
N ARG A 55 9.85 11.26 -21.03
CA ARG A 55 9.66 12.26 -22.10
C ARG A 55 10.97 12.73 -22.71
N GLU A 56 12.05 12.78 -21.94
CA GLU A 56 13.40 13.09 -22.45
C GLU A 56 13.97 12.05 -23.42
N ALA A 57 13.39 10.84 -23.51
CA ALA A 57 13.75 9.88 -24.57
C ALA A 57 13.50 10.44 -25.99
N LYS A 58 12.51 11.33 -26.17
CA LYS A 58 12.22 11.96 -27.47
C LYS A 58 13.32 12.94 -27.94
N PRO A 59 13.72 13.97 -27.18
CA PRO A 59 14.85 14.82 -27.55
C PRO A 59 16.17 14.04 -27.64
N GLN A 60 16.41 13.04 -26.77
CA GLN A 60 17.59 12.16 -26.89
C GLN A 60 17.59 11.37 -28.23
N ALA A 61 16.46 10.78 -28.62
CA ALA A 61 16.36 10.08 -29.91
C ALA A 61 16.43 11.04 -31.12
N ARG A 62 16.05 12.32 -30.96
CA ARG A 62 16.23 13.37 -31.98
C ARG A 62 17.67 13.88 -32.06
N ALA A 63 18.42 13.90 -30.95
CA ALA A 63 19.84 14.25 -30.94
C ALA A 63 20.67 13.32 -31.84
N LEU A 64 20.26 12.06 -31.98
CA LEU A 64 20.86 11.11 -32.92
C LEU A 64 20.68 11.45 -34.42
N LEU A 65 19.91 12.48 -34.78
CA LEU A 65 19.80 13.00 -36.14
C LEU A 65 20.38 14.41 -36.30
N LEU A 66 20.92 15.00 -35.23
CA LEU A 66 21.50 16.35 -35.23
C LEU A 66 23.02 16.29 -35.39
N PRO A 67 23.69 17.42 -35.72
CA PRO A 67 25.13 17.45 -35.81
C PRO A 67 25.75 17.28 -34.42
N ASN A 68 26.65 16.32 -34.27
CA ASN A 68 27.49 16.18 -33.09
C ASN A 68 28.81 16.93 -33.32
N LEU A 69 29.15 17.89 -32.46
CA LEU A 69 30.37 18.68 -32.53
C LEU A 69 31.25 18.39 -31.30
N GLY A 70 32.40 17.77 -31.54
CA GLY A 70 33.41 17.52 -30.51
C GLY A 70 34.66 18.37 -30.72
N ILE A 71 35.32 18.71 -29.61
CA ILE A 71 36.70 19.20 -29.57
C ILE A 71 37.57 18.18 -28.84
N SER A 72 38.79 17.97 -29.31
CA SER A 72 39.80 17.11 -28.72
C SER A 72 41.10 17.87 -28.56
N ALA A 73 41.78 17.68 -27.44
CA ALA A 73 43.14 18.16 -27.22
C ALA A 73 43.92 17.00 -26.60
N GLU A 74 45.03 16.63 -27.22
CA GLU A 74 45.88 15.52 -26.83
C GLU A 74 47.32 16.02 -26.70
N GLN A 75 48.01 15.57 -25.65
CA GLN A 75 49.44 15.80 -25.47
C GLN A 75 50.14 14.46 -25.30
N GLY A 76 50.96 14.11 -26.28
CA GLY A 76 51.83 12.94 -26.27
C GLY A 76 53.28 13.31 -25.95
N TYR A 77 54.04 12.34 -25.46
CA TYR A 77 55.49 12.38 -25.47
C TYR A 77 55.98 11.14 -26.22
N ASN A 78 56.35 11.33 -27.49
CA ASN A 78 56.81 10.26 -28.36
C ASN A 78 58.30 10.01 -28.10
N PHE A 79 58.71 8.74 -27.91
CA PHE A 79 60.11 8.37 -27.68
C PHE A 79 60.47 7.03 -28.33
N GLY A 80 61.71 6.91 -28.82
CA GLY A 80 62.24 5.65 -29.35
C GLY A 80 61.79 5.31 -30.76
N ILE A 81 61.76 6.29 -31.67
CA ILE A 81 61.34 6.08 -33.07
C ILE A 81 62.42 5.27 -33.83
N GLU A 82 62.22 3.96 -33.93
CA GLU A 82 63.10 3.06 -34.67
C GLU A 82 63.03 3.34 -36.19
N GLY A 83 64.20 3.49 -36.84
CA GLY A 83 64.31 3.76 -38.27
C GLY A 83 64.20 5.24 -38.69
N ALA A 84 64.09 6.19 -37.75
CA ALA A 84 64.11 7.62 -38.05
C ALA A 84 65.50 8.10 -38.56
N ALA A 85 65.51 9.20 -39.32
CA ALA A 85 66.73 9.89 -39.70
C ALA A 85 67.42 10.53 -38.47
N PRO A 86 68.74 10.81 -38.51
CA PRO A 86 69.47 11.36 -37.36
C PRO A 86 68.89 12.70 -36.87
N GLY A 87 68.34 12.68 -35.65
CA GLY A 87 67.66 13.81 -35.01
C GLY A 87 67.23 13.45 -33.58
N PRO A 88 66.43 14.31 -32.90
CA PRO A 88 65.89 14.02 -31.59
C PRO A 88 65.03 12.75 -31.62
N SER A 89 65.42 11.73 -30.85
CA SER A 89 64.71 10.44 -30.76
C SER A 89 63.50 10.47 -29.82
N SER A 90 63.19 11.64 -29.25
CA SER A 90 61.97 11.93 -28.53
C SER A 90 61.50 13.37 -28.75
N ALA A 91 60.19 13.58 -28.73
CA ALA A 91 59.54 14.87 -28.93
C ALA A 91 58.16 14.92 -28.24
N ASP A 92 57.78 16.11 -27.78
CA ASP A 92 56.38 16.43 -27.47
C ASP A 92 55.53 16.47 -28.75
N ASP A 93 54.28 16.04 -28.62
CA ASP A 93 53.21 16.05 -29.64
C ASP A 93 52.00 16.76 -29.01
N HIS A 94 51.56 17.86 -29.62
CA HIS A 94 50.35 18.59 -29.22
C HIS A 94 49.35 18.57 -30.37
N THR A 95 48.33 17.72 -30.24
CA THR A 95 47.30 17.53 -31.28
C THR A 95 45.96 18.14 -30.85
N TYR A 96 45.54 19.18 -31.55
CA TYR A 96 44.28 19.89 -31.33
C TYR A 96 43.31 19.61 -32.48
N GLY A 97 42.11 19.14 -32.17
CA GLY A 97 41.11 18.73 -33.16
C GLY A 97 39.72 19.28 -32.87
N ILE A 98 39.00 19.66 -33.92
CA ILE A 98 37.55 19.93 -33.89
C ILE A 98 36.87 19.09 -34.97
N ARG A 99 35.82 18.35 -34.60
CA ARG A 99 35.14 17.40 -35.48
C ARG A 99 33.63 17.51 -35.38
N LEU A 100 33.00 17.76 -36.51
CA LEU A 100 31.56 17.73 -36.72
C LEU A 100 31.18 16.42 -37.41
N VAL A 101 30.20 15.70 -36.87
CA VAL A 101 29.60 14.50 -37.49
C VAL A 101 28.09 14.70 -37.59
N GLN A 102 27.57 14.75 -38.81
CA GLN A 102 26.13 14.81 -39.10
C GLN A 102 25.71 13.51 -39.79
N PRO A 103 24.90 12.64 -39.15
CA PRO A 103 24.32 11.48 -39.82
C PRO A 103 23.32 11.95 -40.88
N LEU A 104 23.56 11.59 -42.15
CA LEU A 104 22.67 11.90 -43.27
C LEU A 104 21.64 10.78 -43.49
N TYR A 105 22.06 9.53 -43.31
CA TYR A 105 21.17 8.36 -43.34
C TYR A 105 21.62 7.33 -42.31
N ASN A 106 20.74 7.01 -41.35
CA ASN A 106 20.93 5.91 -40.43
C ASN A 106 19.56 5.30 -40.08
N ARG A 107 19.33 4.05 -40.53
CA ARG A 107 18.05 3.37 -40.31
C ARG A 107 17.77 3.10 -38.83
N GLY A 108 18.82 2.86 -38.03
CA GLY A 108 18.69 2.64 -36.59
C GLY A 108 18.24 3.89 -35.83
N HIS A 109 18.72 5.07 -36.22
CA HIS A 109 18.30 6.33 -35.59
C HIS A 109 16.81 6.64 -35.87
N GLN A 110 16.33 6.41 -37.11
CA GLN A 110 14.91 6.51 -37.45
C GLN A 110 14.02 5.58 -36.61
N VAL A 111 14.48 4.35 -36.34
CA VAL A 111 13.73 3.40 -35.48
C VAL A 111 13.76 3.83 -34.01
N ARG A 112 14.89 4.34 -33.51
CA ARG A 112 15.00 4.84 -32.12
C ARG A 112 14.03 5.98 -31.81
N GLN A 113 13.70 6.83 -32.77
CA GLN A 113 12.67 7.87 -32.58
C GLN A 113 11.29 7.26 -32.31
N ARG A 114 10.85 6.28 -33.12
CA ARG A 114 9.55 5.62 -32.93
C ARG A 114 9.51 4.73 -31.67
N LEU A 115 10.65 4.14 -31.30
CA LEU A 115 10.81 3.48 -30.02
C LEU A 115 10.62 4.46 -28.85
N ALA A 116 11.24 5.64 -28.90
CA ALA A 116 11.04 6.69 -27.90
C ALA A 116 9.59 7.23 -27.88
N GLU A 117 8.90 7.27 -29.02
CA GLU A 117 7.47 7.59 -29.08
C GLU A 117 6.62 6.57 -28.31
N ALA A 118 6.88 5.27 -28.48
CA ALA A 118 6.18 4.20 -27.78
C ALA A 118 6.55 4.11 -26.28
N VAL A 119 7.78 4.46 -25.90
CA VAL A 119 8.20 4.61 -24.48
C VAL A 119 7.44 5.75 -23.81
N VAL A 120 7.34 6.91 -24.45
CA VAL A 120 6.59 8.05 -23.91
C VAL A 120 5.09 7.77 -23.86
N GLY A 121 4.52 7.11 -24.88
CA GLY A 121 3.11 6.69 -24.87
C GLY A 121 2.78 5.78 -23.69
N GLN A 122 3.65 4.82 -23.39
CA GLN A 122 3.51 3.97 -22.20
C GLN A 122 3.61 4.79 -20.90
N ALA A 123 4.58 5.71 -20.80
CA ALA A 123 4.80 6.51 -19.60
C ALA A 123 3.64 7.49 -19.31
N ASP A 124 3.06 8.10 -20.35
CA ASP A 124 1.87 8.94 -20.25
C ASP A 124 0.65 8.13 -19.78
N VAL A 125 0.46 6.90 -20.27
CA VAL A 125 -0.60 5.98 -19.81
C VAL A 125 -0.36 5.48 -18.39
N ASN A 126 0.87 5.18 -18.00
CA ASN A 126 1.23 4.75 -16.65
C ASN A 126 0.97 5.84 -15.60
N LEU A 127 1.16 7.12 -15.94
CA LEU A 127 0.72 8.24 -15.09
C LEU A 127 -0.81 8.30 -14.97
N GLY A 128 -1.55 7.92 -16.01
CA GLY A 128 -3.00 7.74 -15.94
C GLY A 128 -3.41 6.63 -14.96
N ASN A 129 -2.76 5.45 -15.03
CA ASN A 129 -2.96 4.37 -14.06
C ASN A 129 -2.71 4.84 -12.61
N ALA A 130 -1.57 5.49 -12.35
CA ALA A 130 -1.21 5.96 -11.01
C ALA A 130 -2.23 6.97 -10.42
N ARG A 131 -2.90 7.77 -11.26
CA ARG A 131 -3.99 8.65 -10.84
C ARG A 131 -5.25 7.87 -10.46
N ASN A 132 -5.66 6.91 -11.28
CA ASN A 132 -6.83 6.07 -11.00
C ASN A 132 -6.60 5.16 -9.78
N GLU A 133 -5.36 4.69 -9.57
CA GLU A 133 -4.95 3.98 -8.35
C GLU A 133 -4.94 4.89 -7.11
N LEU A 134 -4.59 6.18 -7.24
CA LEU A 134 -4.72 7.12 -6.12
C LEU A 134 -6.20 7.32 -5.72
N VAL A 135 -7.11 7.47 -6.69
CA VAL A 135 -8.56 7.56 -6.42
C VAL A 135 -9.04 6.35 -5.61
N LEU A 136 -8.66 5.13 -6.02
CA LEU A 136 -9.04 3.92 -5.29
C LEU A 136 -8.39 3.85 -3.90
N ARG A 137 -7.07 4.07 -3.78
CA ARG A 137 -6.34 4.01 -2.50
C ARG A 137 -6.91 4.99 -1.48
N VAL A 138 -7.18 6.24 -1.88
CA VAL A 138 -7.76 7.26 -0.99
C VAL A 138 -9.15 6.86 -0.53
N SER A 139 -10.01 6.40 -1.45
CA SER A 139 -11.36 5.97 -1.10
C SER A 139 -11.34 4.75 -0.16
N GLN A 140 -10.49 3.75 -0.43
CA GLN A 140 -10.32 2.59 0.43
C GLN A 140 -9.83 2.97 1.83
N ALA A 141 -8.88 3.91 1.95
CA ALA A 141 -8.40 4.40 3.25
C ALA A 141 -9.48 5.21 4.00
N TYR A 142 -10.21 6.10 3.30
CA TYR A 142 -11.31 6.89 3.86
C TYR A 142 -12.43 6.00 4.40
N PHE A 143 -12.95 5.08 3.58
CA PHE A 143 -13.99 4.13 4.00
C PHE A 143 -13.47 3.08 4.99
N GLY A 144 -12.16 2.78 4.99
CA GLY A 144 -11.52 1.95 6.00
C GLY A 144 -11.52 2.59 7.40
N VAL A 145 -11.26 3.89 7.50
CA VAL A 145 -11.39 4.64 8.78
C VAL A 145 -12.85 4.66 9.25
N LEU A 146 -13.81 4.90 8.36
CA LEU A 146 -15.24 4.85 8.72
C LEU A 146 -15.69 3.46 9.17
N ALA A 147 -15.26 2.39 8.49
CA ALA A 147 -15.54 1.02 8.88
C ALA A 147 -14.95 0.66 10.26
N ALA A 148 -13.74 1.14 10.56
CA ALA A 148 -13.11 0.95 11.87
C ALA A 148 -13.80 1.77 12.98
N LEU A 149 -14.27 2.98 12.68
CA LEU A 149 -15.08 3.79 13.61
C LEU A 149 -16.42 3.13 13.94
N ASP A 150 -17.10 2.57 12.94
CA ASP A 150 -18.34 1.83 13.17
C ASP A 150 -18.07 0.54 13.95
N ASN A 151 -17.00 -0.22 13.63
CA ASN A 151 -16.63 -1.42 14.37
C ASN A 151 -16.34 -1.12 15.85
N LEU A 152 -15.56 -0.08 16.15
CA LEU A 152 -15.31 0.38 17.52
C LEU A 152 -16.62 0.82 18.20
N SER A 153 -17.47 1.57 17.50
CA SER A 153 -18.78 2.00 18.02
C SER A 153 -19.66 0.82 18.42
N TYR A 154 -19.65 -0.28 17.66
CA TYR A 154 -20.41 -1.48 18.00
C TYR A 154 -19.73 -2.31 19.10
N ALA A 155 -18.39 -2.42 19.12
CA ALA A 155 -17.65 -3.12 20.17
C ALA A 155 -17.81 -2.43 21.55
N THR A 156 -17.71 -1.10 21.62
CA THR A 156 -17.99 -0.33 22.84
C THR A 156 -19.45 -0.48 23.28
N ALA A 157 -20.41 -0.53 22.34
CA ALA A 157 -21.82 -0.76 22.66
C ALA A 157 -22.06 -2.17 23.22
N GLU A 158 -21.46 -3.20 22.62
CA GLU A 158 -21.50 -4.62 23.07
C GLU A 158 -20.89 -4.78 24.47
N LYS A 159 -19.72 -4.19 24.72
CA LYS A 159 -19.09 -4.14 26.05
C LYS A 159 -20.01 -3.46 27.08
N ASN A 160 -20.57 -2.30 26.74
CA ASN A 160 -21.47 -1.55 27.61
C ASN A 160 -22.80 -2.28 27.83
N ALA A 161 -23.21 -3.17 26.92
CA ALA A 161 -24.35 -4.06 27.10
C ALA A 161 -24.06 -5.17 28.09
N PHE A 162 -22.98 -5.94 27.90
CA PHE A 162 -22.60 -6.99 28.86
C PHE A 162 -22.25 -6.43 30.25
N ALA A 163 -21.76 -5.19 30.36
CA ALA A 163 -21.61 -4.52 31.66
C ALA A 163 -22.94 -4.40 32.42
N ARG A 164 -24.04 -4.06 31.74
CA ARG A 164 -25.38 -3.98 32.35
C ARG A 164 -25.92 -5.37 32.70
N GLN A 165 -25.72 -6.36 31.83
CA GLN A 165 -26.13 -7.75 32.11
C GLN A 165 -25.37 -8.32 33.31
N LEU A 166 -24.07 -8.05 33.43
CA LEU A 166 -23.23 -8.43 34.57
C LEU A 166 -23.70 -7.73 35.86
N GLU A 167 -24.01 -6.43 35.82
CA GLU A 167 -24.56 -5.73 36.99
C GLU A 167 -25.92 -6.31 37.41
N GLN A 168 -26.81 -6.60 36.45
CA GLN A 168 -28.11 -7.21 36.70
C GLN A 168 -27.99 -8.63 37.27
N ALA A 169 -27.05 -9.44 36.78
CA ALA A 169 -26.75 -10.77 37.29
C ALA A 169 -26.23 -10.72 38.74
N ASN A 170 -25.27 -9.83 39.04
CA ASN A 170 -24.77 -9.62 40.41
C ASN A 170 -25.90 -9.21 41.36
N ARG A 171 -26.69 -8.18 41.01
CA ARG A 171 -27.83 -7.71 41.82
C ARG A 171 -28.88 -8.80 42.05
N ARG A 172 -29.17 -9.64 41.04
CA ARG A 172 -30.08 -10.80 41.20
C ARG A 172 -29.48 -11.90 42.07
N PHE A 173 -28.18 -12.16 41.99
CA PHE A 173 -27.49 -13.14 42.84
C PHE A 173 -27.47 -12.71 44.32
N GLU A 174 -27.21 -11.43 44.61
CA GLU A 174 -27.24 -10.88 45.97
C GLU A 174 -28.57 -11.05 46.69
N VAL A 175 -29.70 -11.06 45.95
CA VAL A 175 -31.05 -11.31 46.50
C VAL A 175 -31.54 -12.75 46.30
N GLY A 176 -30.68 -13.67 45.85
CA GLY A 176 -31.00 -15.10 45.67
C GLY A 176 -31.91 -15.43 44.49
N LEU A 177 -32.05 -14.53 43.51
CA LEU A 177 -32.88 -14.69 42.30
C LEU A 177 -32.08 -15.10 41.05
N ALA A 178 -30.76 -15.28 41.17
CA ALA A 178 -29.88 -15.82 40.13
C ALA A 178 -28.83 -16.76 40.75
N THR A 179 -28.17 -17.55 39.92
CA THR A 179 -27.10 -18.47 40.29
C THR A 179 -25.72 -17.79 40.21
N ILE A 180 -24.71 -18.40 40.86
CA ILE A 180 -23.32 -17.94 40.71
C ILE A 180 -22.77 -18.20 39.29
N THR A 181 -23.30 -19.20 38.58
CA THR A 181 -22.96 -19.46 37.17
C THR A 181 -23.42 -18.33 36.25
N ASP A 182 -24.63 -17.77 36.47
CA ASP A 182 -25.14 -16.63 35.71
C ASP A 182 -24.19 -15.41 35.77
N VAL A 183 -23.57 -15.20 36.94
CA VAL A 183 -22.59 -14.12 37.16
C VAL A 183 -21.28 -14.41 36.42
N TYR A 184 -20.77 -15.64 36.47
CA TYR A 184 -19.54 -16.01 35.76
C TYR A 184 -19.69 -16.00 34.23
N ASP A 185 -20.84 -16.42 33.69
CA ASP A 185 -21.11 -16.37 32.25
C ASP A 185 -21.23 -14.92 31.75
N ALA A 186 -21.89 -14.04 32.51
CA ALA A 186 -21.95 -12.61 32.21
C ALA A 186 -20.57 -11.94 32.30
N GLN A 187 -19.74 -12.31 33.30
CA GLN A 187 -18.37 -11.82 33.44
C GLN A 187 -17.51 -12.23 32.25
N ALA A 188 -17.55 -13.51 31.85
CA ALA A 188 -16.80 -14.02 30.71
C ALA A 188 -17.21 -13.37 29.37
N ARG A 189 -18.51 -13.05 29.18
CA ARG A 189 -18.98 -12.28 28.02
C ARG A 189 -18.50 -10.82 28.05
N PHE A 190 -18.51 -10.17 29.22
CA PHE A 190 -17.97 -8.82 29.39
C PHE A 190 -16.46 -8.75 29.10
N ASP A 191 -15.66 -9.63 29.69
CA ASP A 191 -14.19 -9.65 29.49
C ASP A 191 -13.81 -9.93 28.03
N ALA A 192 -14.58 -10.78 27.33
CA ALA A 192 -14.42 -10.99 25.89
C ALA A 192 -14.71 -9.73 25.06
N ALA A 193 -15.72 -8.93 25.44
CA ALA A 193 -16.04 -7.68 24.76
C ALA A 193 -15.04 -6.54 25.08
N VAL A 194 -14.44 -6.52 26.28
CA VAL A 194 -13.30 -5.64 26.58
C VAL A 194 -12.13 -5.93 25.64
N SER A 195 -11.82 -7.21 25.41
CA SER A 195 -10.78 -7.63 24.44
C SER A 195 -11.10 -7.16 23.01
N GLN A 196 -12.35 -7.30 22.56
CA GLN A 196 -12.80 -6.82 21.24
C GLN A 196 -12.75 -5.30 21.08
N GLU A 197 -13.05 -4.52 22.14
CA GLU A 197 -12.91 -3.06 22.10
C GLU A 197 -11.45 -2.63 21.95
N ILE A 198 -10.52 -3.30 22.65
CA ILE A 198 -9.07 -3.05 22.53
C ILE A 198 -8.60 -3.36 21.10
N GLU A 199 -9.06 -4.47 20.51
CA GLU A 199 -8.75 -4.82 19.12
C GLU A 199 -9.29 -3.77 18.13
N ALA A 200 -10.57 -3.38 18.25
CA ALA A 200 -11.19 -2.38 17.39
C ALA A 200 -10.53 -0.98 17.52
N THR A 201 -10.07 -0.62 18.71
CA THR A 201 -9.31 0.61 18.96
C THR A 201 -7.99 0.60 18.20
N ASN A 202 -7.28 -0.53 18.21
CA ASN A 202 -6.05 -0.70 17.43
C ASN A 202 -6.34 -0.69 15.91
N GLN A 203 -7.40 -1.36 15.45
CA GLN A 203 -7.82 -1.32 14.05
C GLN A 203 -8.08 0.12 13.56
N LEU A 204 -8.75 0.95 14.37
CA LEU A 204 -8.97 2.38 14.08
C LEU A 204 -7.67 3.18 13.97
N ALA A 205 -6.73 2.98 14.91
CA ALA A 205 -5.43 3.64 14.87
C ALA A 205 -4.65 3.30 13.58
N ASN A 206 -4.62 2.02 13.20
CA ASN A 206 -3.96 1.58 11.96
C ASN A 206 -4.65 2.15 10.71
N ALA A 207 -5.99 2.18 10.66
CA ALA A 207 -6.72 2.77 9.54
C ALA A 207 -6.42 4.27 9.37
N ARG A 208 -6.32 5.02 10.48
CA ARG A 208 -5.94 6.44 10.45
C ARG A 208 -4.50 6.65 9.96
N GLU A 209 -3.55 5.83 10.37
CA GLU A 209 -2.17 5.91 9.87
C GLU A 209 -2.05 5.56 8.38
N VAL A 210 -2.84 4.61 7.86
CA VAL A 210 -2.91 4.34 6.40
C VAL A 210 -3.44 5.55 5.62
N LEU A 211 -4.49 6.22 6.13
CA LEU A 211 -5.01 7.44 5.51
C LEU A 211 -4.00 8.59 5.58
N ARG A 212 -3.34 8.76 6.73
CA ARG A 212 -2.25 9.73 6.95
C ARG A 212 -1.02 9.50 6.07
N GLN A 213 -0.69 8.25 5.74
CA GLN A 213 0.39 7.91 4.82
C GLN A 213 0.15 8.46 3.40
N LEU A 214 -1.11 8.49 2.95
CA LEU A 214 -1.49 9.02 1.64
C LEU A 214 -1.49 10.55 1.61
N THR A 215 -2.01 11.18 2.68
CA THR A 215 -2.35 12.62 2.71
C THR A 215 -1.33 13.49 3.43
N GLY A 216 -0.45 12.90 4.24
CA GLY A 216 0.48 13.61 5.12
C GLY A 216 -0.18 14.29 6.32
N ARG A 217 -1.48 14.06 6.58
CA ARG A 217 -2.25 14.72 7.65
C ARG A 217 -3.08 13.72 8.46
N ASP A 218 -3.33 14.06 9.71
CA ASP A 218 -4.31 13.37 10.56
C ASP A 218 -5.62 14.17 10.55
N TYR A 219 -6.75 13.47 10.54
CA TYR A 219 -8.08 14.04 10.35
C TYR A 219 -8.93 13.82 11.58
N ALA A 220 -9.33 14.89 12.28
CA ALA A 220 -10.10 14.80 13.51
C ALA A 220 -11.59 14.46 13.28
N GLN A 221 -12.13 14.76 12.10
CA GLN A 221 -13.52 14.46 11.73
C GLN A 221 -13.62 14.11 10.23
N LEU A 222 -14.44 13.11 9.90
CA LEU A 222 -14.77 12.71 8.53
C LEU A 222 -16.30 12.63 8.37
N ASN A 223 -16.80 12.84 7.16
CA ASN A 223 -18.23 12.68 6.85
C ASN A 223 -18.60 11.19 6.81
N SER A 224 -19.55 10.77 7.67
CA SER A 224 -19.96 9.36 7.80
C SER A 224 -20.71 8.85 6.57
N LEU A 225 -20.81 7.53 6.37
CA LEU A 225 -21.59 6.96 5.26
C LEU A 225 -23.09 7.00 5.59
N SER A 226 -23.89 7.69 4.77
CA SER A 226 -25.33 7.85 5.00
C SER A 226 -26.07 6.51 5.02
N GLU A 227 -26.98 6.33 5.96
CA GLU A 227 -27.87 5.16 6.03
C GLU A 227 -28.71 5.00 4.76
N ARG A 228 -29.01 6.11 4.07
CA ARG A 228 -29.79 6.15 2.83
C ARG A 228 -28.92 6.13 1.57
N MET A 229 -27.77 5.45 1.64
CA MET A 229 -26.91 5.19 0.47
C MET A 229 -27.72 4.47 -0.64
N PRO A 230 -27.67 4.94 -1.90
CA PRO A 230 -28.42 4.32 -2.98
C PRO A 230 -27.79 2.98 -3.40
N LEU A 231 -28.57 1.90 -3.32
CA LEU A 231 -28.19 0.55 -3.77
C LEU A 231 -28.61 0.35 -5.24
N VAL A 232 -27.84 0.95 -6.15
CA VAL A 232 -28.07 0.91 -7.60
C VAL A 232 -27.26 -0.22 -8.22
N LEU A 233 -27.83 -0.91 -9.20
CA LEU A 233 -27.08 -1.80 -10.09
C LEU A 233 -26.20 -0.97 -11.04
N PRO A 234 -25.06 -1.50 -11.53
CA PRO A 234 -24.27 -0.83 -12.55
C PRO A 234 -25.10 -0.61 -13.84
N GLU A 235 -25.07 0.59 -14.39
CA GLU A 235 -25.58 0.88 -15.74
C GLU A 235 -24.39 0.95 -16.72
N PRO A 236 -24.36 0.17 -17.82
CA PRO A 236 -25.41 -0.75 -18.30
C PRO A 236 -25.56 -2.04 -17.46
N HIS A 237 -26.77 -2.60 -17.45
CA HIS A 237 -27.14 -3.83 -16.75
C HIS A 237 -26.66 -5.13 -17.46
N ASP A 238 -25.56 -5.07 -18.20
CA ASP A 238 -24.99 -6.19 -18.97
C ASP A 238 -23.47 -6.31 -18.67
N PRO A 239 -22.98 -7.45 -18.14
CA PRO A 239 -21.55 -7.69 -17.94
C PRO A 239 -20.70 -7.51 -19.21
N GLU A 240 -21.22 -7.78 -20.41
CA GLU A 240 -20.44 -7.73 -21.65
C GLU A 240 -20.29 -6.31 -22.20
N GLU A 241 -21.25 -5.42 -21.95
CA GLU A 241 -21.10 -3.96 -22.11
C GLU A 241 -19.89 -3.46 -21.29
N TRP A 242 -19.81 -3.84 -20.01
CA TRP A 242 -18.66 -3.49 -19.15
C TRP A 242 -17.34 -4.09 -19.64
N VAL A 243 -17.35 -5.31 -20.17
CA VAL A 243 -16.16 -5.95 -20.77
C VAL A 243 -15.70 -5.20 -22.03
N ARG A 244 -16.62 -4.78 -22.91
CA ARG A 244 -16.28 -3.95 -24.08
C ARG A 244 -15.64 -2.63 -23.65
N MET A 245 -16.28 -1.91 -22.74
CA MET A 245 -15.77 -0.62 -22.24
C MET A 245 -14.36 -0.77 -21.63
N ALA A 246 -14.11 -1.88 -20.91
CA ALA A 246 -12.80 -2.20 -20.37
C ALA A 246 -11.74 -2.50 -21.46
N LEU A 247 -12.06 -3.33 -22.47
CA LEU A 247 -11.12 -3.65 -23.54
C LEU A 247 -10.74 -2.42 -24.38
N GLU A 248 -11.63 -1.44 -24.48
CA GLU A 248 -11.38 -0.16 -25.15
C GLU A 248 -10.61 0.83 -24.26
N ASN A 249 -10.95 0.96 -22.97
CA ASN A 249 -10.54 2.08 -22.12
C ASN A 249 -9.60 1.75 -20.95
N ASN A 250 -9.41 0.47 -20.60
CA ASN A 250 -8.53 0.08 -19.50
C ASN A 250 -7.08 0.55 -19.77
N LEU A 251 -6.58 1.42 -18.89
CA LEU A 251 -5.28 2.05 -19.05
C LEU A 251 -4.12 1.06 -18.85
N SER A 252 -4.23 0.06 -17.98
CA SER A 252 -3.23 -1.01 -17.85
C SER A 252 -3.08 -1.81 -19.15
N LEU A 253 -4.20 -2.14 -19.81
CA LEU A 253 -4.21 -2.83 -21.10
C LEU A 253 -3.56 -1.98 -22.20
N ARG A 254 -3.85 -0.67 -22.26
CA ARG A 254 -3.18 0.28 -23.17
C ARG A 254 -1.67 0.38 -22.88
N GLY A 255 -1.26 0.34 -21.62
CA GLY A 255 0.15 0.32 -21.20
C GLY A 255 0.90 -0.94 -21.66
N THR A 256 0.27 -2.12 -21.57
CA THR A 256 0.82 -3.37 -22.09
C THR A 256 0.89 -3.37 -23.62
N ALA A 257 -0.08 -2.76 -24.31
CA ALA A 257 -0.06 -2.62 -25.77
C ALA A 257 1.14 -1.79 -26.27
N PHE A 258 1.46 -0.67 -25.59
CA PHE A 258 2.69 0.08 -25.90
C PHE A 258 3.97 -0.74 -25.67
N GLY A 259 3.98 -1.69 -24.73
CA GLY A 259 5.09 -2.63 -24.54
C GLY A 259 5.29 -3.55 -25.75
N VAL A 260 4.19 -4.04 -26.35
CA VAL A 260 4.24 -4.82 -27.61
C VAL A 260 4.81 -3.99 -28.76
N ASP A 261 4.44 -2.71 -28.88
CA ASP A 261 4.97 -1.84 -29.93
C ASP A 261 6.42 -1.41 -29.71
N GLN A 262 6.87 -1.24 -28.46
CA GLN A 262 8.30 -1.09 -28.14
C GLN A 262 9.09 -2.33 -28.57
N ALA A 263 8.60 -3.54 -28.27
CA ALA A 263 9.23 -4.77 -28.73
C ALA A 263 9.23 -4.89 -30.27
N ARG A 264 8.15 -4.46 -30.93
CA ARG A 264 8.02 -4.41 -32.40
C ARG A 264 9.04 -3.47 -33.04
N GLU A 265 9.26 -2.28 -32.48
CA GLU A 265 10.31 -1.37 -32.97
C GLU A 265 11.71 -1.88 -32.60
N ASN A 266 11.90 -2.58 -31.48
CA ASN A 266 13.18 -3.22 -31.16
C ASN A 266 13.57 -4.29 -32.20
N VAL A 267 12.63 -5.11 -32.70
CA VAL A 267 12.89 -6.02 -33.84
C VAL A 267 13.44 -5.26 -35.04
N LYS A 268 12.80 -4.14 -35.41
CA LYS A 268 13.24 -3.27 -36.51
C LYS A 268 14.60 -2.60 -36.21
N LEU A 269 14.92 -2.35 -34.95
CA LEU A 269 16.19 -1.76 -34.51
C LEU A 269 17.35 -2.75 -34.62
N GLN A 270 17.14 -4.02 -34.28
CA GLN A 270 18.15 -5.07 -34.49
C GLN A 270 18.33 -5.34 -36.00
N GLN A 271 17.24 -5.39 -36.77
CA GLN A 271 17.29 -5.51 -38.23
C GLN A 271 17.98 -4.32 -38.92
N ALA A 272 17.95 -3.12 -38.32
CA ALA A 272 18.62 -1.94 -38.85
C ALA A 272 20.16 -2.10 -38.94
N GLY A 273 20.75 -3.06 -38.22
CA GLY A 273 22.19 -3.37 -38.30
C GLY A 273 22.64 -3.99 -39.64
N HIS A 274 21.71 -4.35 -40.54
CA HIS A 274 22.01 -4.77 -41.92
C HIS A 274 21.93 -3.62 -42.94
N TYR A 275 21.51 -2.42 -42.53
CA TYR A 275 21.36 -1.27 -43.43
C TYR A 275 22.66 -0.43 -43.45
N PRO A 276 22.99 0.22 -44.57
CA PRO A 276 24.13 1.12 -44.63
C PRO A 276 23.90 2.38 -43.77
N THR A 277 24.98 3.02 -43.33
CA THR A 277 24.95 4.38 -42.76
C THR A 277 25.71 5.34 -43.67
N LEU A 278 25.23 6.57 -43.78
CA LEU A 278 25.90 7.66 -44.49
C LEU A 278 26.03 8.84 -43.55
N ASP A 279 27.28 9.24 -43.29
CA ASP A 279 27.61 10.27 -42.32
C ASP A 279 28.48 11.35 -42.99
N LEU A 280 28.07 12.62 -42.86
CA LEU A 280 28.88 13.78 -43.24
C LEU A 280 29.84 14.09 -42.08
N GLN A 281 31.12 14.21 -42.38
CA GLN A 281 32.15 14.50 -41.40
C GLN A 281 32.97 15.69 -41.86
N ALA A 282 32.96 16.77 -41.07
CA ALA A 282 33.82 17.92 -41.27
C ALA A 282 34.75 18.04 -40.07
N GLY A 283 36.00 18.46 -40.28
CA GLY A 283 36.90 18.67 -39.16
C GLY A 283 38.18 19.38 -39.54
N ARG A 284 38.86 19.87 -38.50
CA ARG A 284 40.21 20.41 -38.56
C ARG A 284 41.03 19.76 -37.45
N VAL A 285 42.25 19.33 -37.78
CA VAL A 285 43.22 18.81 -36.82
C VAL A 285 44.55 19.52 -37.10
N ASP A 286 45.05 20.21 -36.09
CA ASP A 286 46.32 20.91 -36.07
C ASP A 286 47.23 20.20 -35.05
N THR A 287 48.31 19.58 -35.55
CA THR A 287 49.29 18.83 -34.76
C THR A 287 50.63 19.55 -34.77
N ASP A 288 51.16 19.86 -33.59
CA ASP A 288 52.53 20.33 -33.40
C ASP A 288 53.40 19.16 -32.93
N ASN A 289 54.22 18.63 -33.83
CA ASN A 289 55.24 17.63 -33.50
C ASN A 289 56.59 18.34 -33.40
N GLY A 290 57.15 18.43 -32.19
CA GLY A 290 58.37 19.18 -31.86
C GLY A 290 59.66 18.71 -32.56
N ALA A 291 59.56 17.76 -33.48
CA ALA A 291 60.62 17.22 -34.34
C ALA A 291 60.64 17.83 -35.76
N ASN A 292 60.10 19.03 -35.96
CA ASN A 292 60.12 19.89 -37.17
C ASN A 292 58.92 19.83 -38.15
N SER A 293 57.68 19.55 -37.71
CA SER A 293 56.51 19.90 -38.55
C SER A 293 55.20 20.16 -37.78
N ASN A 294 54.69 21.39 -37.92
CA ASN A 294 53.32 21.75 -37.55
C ASN A 294 52.38 21.39 -38.72
N LEU A 295 51.60 20.32 -38.58
CA LEU A 295 50.67 19.85 -39.60
C LEU A 295 49.26 20.35 -39.32
N ALA A 296 48.83 21.35 -40.09
CA ALA A 296 47.44 21.80 -40.12
C ALA A 296 46.66 21.07 -41.23
N SER A 297 45.59 20.36 -40.86
CA SER A 297 44.73 19.64 -41.79
C SER A 297 43.26 20.03 -41.61
N SER A 298 42.53 20.19 -42.72
CA SER A 298 41.09 20.45 -42.70
C SER A 298 40.42 19.56 -43.75
N GLN A 299 39.35 18.86 -43.38
CA GLN A 299 38.73 17.79 -44.18
C GLN A 299 37.21 17.90 -44.20
N LEU A 300 36.61 17.47 -45.32
CA LEU A 300 35.17 17.34 -45.51
C LEU A 300 34.88 16.02 -46.25
N ASN A 301 34.44 15.02 -45.51
CA ASN A 301 34.33 13.64 -45.95
C ASN A 301 32.86 13.17 -45.89
N LEU A 302 32.43 12.40 -46.89
CA LEU A 302 31.18 11.62 -46.85
C LEU A 302 31.55 10.15 -46.60
N GLN A 303 31.24 9.62 -45.42
CA GLN A 303 31.52 8.23 -45.08
C GLN A 303 30.27 7.38 -45.28
N LEU A 304 30.30 6.48 -46.27
CA LEU A 304 29.29 5.43 -46.48
C LEU A 304 29.81 4.11 -45.90
N THR A 305 29.15 3.59 -44.87
CA THR A 305 29.49 2.31 -44.22
C THR A 305 28.43 1.27 -44.56
N ILE A 306 28.82 0.17 -45.21
CA ILE A 306 27.91 -0.93 -45.60
C ILE A 306 28.32 -2.22 -44.88
N PRO A 307 27.56 -2.70 -43.87
CA PRO A 307 27.90 -3.92 -43.13
C PRO A 307 27.56 -5.18 -43.94
N LEU A 308 28.53 -5.71 -44.68
CA LEU A 308 28.34 -6.92 -45.51
C LEU A 308 28.21 -8.21 -44.69
N TYR A 309 29.01 -8.36 -43.63
CA TYR A 309 28.97 -9.51 -42.73
C TYR A 309 29.43 -9.12 -41.32
N SER A 310 28.82 -9.71 -40.29
CA SER A 310 29.11 -9.39 -38.88
C SER A 310 29.01 -10.63 -38.00
N GLY A 311 29.58 -11.76 -38.45
CA GLY A 311 29.62 -13.02 -37.68
C GLY A 311 28.23 -13.59 -37.34
N GLY A 312 27.21 -13.26 -38.11
CA GLY A 312 25.81 -13.62 -37.82
C GLY A 312 25.15 -12.89 -36.64
N ALA A 313 25.85 -11.99 -35.94
CA ALA A 313 25.38 -11.36 -34.70
C ALA A 313 24.07 -10.57 -34.88
N VAL A 314 23.97 -9.77 -35.95
CA VAL A 314 22.77 -8.97 -36.28
C VAL A 314 21.55 -9.87 -36.51
N SER A 315 21.74 -10.98 -37.22
CA SER A 315 20.69 -11.97 -37.49
C SER A 315 20.28 -12.73 -36.22
N SER A 316 21.20 -12.94 -35.28
CA SER A 316 20.87 -13.56 -33.99
C SER A 316 20.05 -12.63 -33.10
N ARG A 317 20.50 -11.37 -32.91
CA ARG A 317 19.75 -10.34 -32.17
C ARG A 317 18.36 -10.07 -32.78
N SER A 318 18.24 -10.17 -34.11
CA SER A 318 16.95 -10.03 -34.79
C SER A 318 15.98 -11.18 -34.47
N ARG A 319 16.46 -12.41 -34.28
CA ARG A 319 15.63 -13.55 -33.81
C ARG A 319 15.28 -13.42 -32.34
N GLU A 320 16.25 -13.07 -31.50
CA GLU A 320 16.06 -12.80 -30.07
C GLU A 320 14.97 -11.74 -29.84
N ALA A 321 15.07 -10.59 -30.51
CA ALA A 321 14.05 -9.55 -30.46
C ALA A 321 12.67 -10.04 -30.96
N ALA A 322 12.62 -10.93 -31.95
CA ALA A 322 11.36 -11.48 -32.47
C ALA A 322 10.68 -12.41 -31.45
N TYR A 323 11.45 -13.23 -30.72
CA TYR A 323 10.92 -14.02 -29.61
C TYR A 323 10.45 -13.14 -28.44
N ASN A 324 11.18 -12.07 -28.13
CA ASN A 324 10.77 -11.09 -27.10
C ASN A 324 9.50 -10.33 -27.49
N TYR A 325 9.31 -10.02 -28.78
CA TYR A 325 8.06 -9.46 -29.31
C TYR A 325 6.89 -10.46 -29.20
N GLU A 326 7.10 -11.73 -29.52
CA GLU A 326 6.05 -12.74 -29.36
C GLU A 326 5.69 -12.97 -27.88
N ALA A 327 6.68 -13.03 -26.99
CA ALA A 327 6.45 -13.08 -25.54
C ALA A 327 5.61 -11.88 -25.06
N SER A 328 5.92 -10.67 -25.54
CA SER A 328 5.15 -9.46 -25.24
C SER A 328 3.70 -9.55 -25.74
N ARG A 329 3.45 -10.15 -26.92
CA ARG A 329 2.09 -10.41 -27.43
C ARG A 329 1.32 -11.38 -26.54
N GLN A 330 1.96 -12.43 -26.04
CA GLN A 330 1.33 -13.39 -25.12
C GLN A 330 1.05 -12.75 -23.75
N SER A 331 1.90 -11.82 -23.28
CA SER A 331 1.59 -10.99 -22.11
C SER A 331 0.37 -10.08 -22.32
N LEU A 332 0.20 -9.51 -23.53
CA LEU A 332 -0.99 -8.72 -23.88
C LEU A 332 -2.27 -9.57 -23.91
N GLU A 333 -2.23 -10.75 -24.52
CA GLU A 333 -3.33 -11.73 -24.53
C GLU A 333 -3.73 -12.13 -23.10
N ASN A 334 -2.75 -12.40 -22.23
CA ASN A 334 -3.00 -12.68 -20.82
C ASN A 334 -3.64 -11.47 -20.11
N GLN A 335 -3.14 -10.26 -20.33
CA GLN A 335 -3.70 -9.04 -19.76
C GLN A 335 -5.16 -8.80 -20.20
N GLN A 336 -5.52 -9.10 -21.45
CA GLN A 336 -6.91 -9.02 -21.92
C GLN A 336 -7.80 -10.01 -21.16
N ARG A 337 -7.39 -11.28 -21.06
CA ARG A 337 -8.13 -12.32 -20.33
C ARG A 337 -8.28 -11.99 -18.84
N GLU A 338 -7.24 -11.43 -18.23
CA GLU A 338 -7.25 -10.92 -16.86
C GLU A 338 -8.25 -9.76 -16.70
N THR A 339 -8.21 -8.75 -17.56
CA THR A 339 -9.16 -7.62 -17.51
C THR A 339 -10.61 -8.11 -17.65
N ILE A 340 -10.89 -9.01 -18.60
CA ILE A 340 -12.22 -9.65 -18.76
C ILE A 340 -12.65 -10.38 -17.48
N ARG A 341 -11.74 -11.15 -16.85
CA ARG A 341 -11.98 -11.86 -15.59
C ARG A 341 -12.29 -10.90 -14.43
N ILE A 342 -11.51 -9.82 -14.30
CA ILE A 342 -11.67 -8.83 -13.23
C ILE A 342 -13.00 -8.09 -13.38
N VAL A 343 -13.35 -7.62 -14.58
CA VAL A 343 -14.63 -6.91 -14.84
C VAL A 343 -15.83 -7.79 -14.54
N ARG A 344 -15.88 -9.01 -15.08
CA ARG A 344 -16.96 -9.98 -14.80
C ARG A 344 -17.04 -10.39 -13.33
N ASN A 345 -15.94 -10.31 -12.58
CA ASN A 345 -15.96 -10.55 -11.13
C ASN A 345 -16.45 -9.32 -10.36
N ALA A 346 -16.03 -8.10 -10.72
CA ALA A 346 -16.46 -6.87 -10.07
C ALA A 346 -17.97 -6.62 -10.26
N TYR A 347 -18.50 -6.85 -11.47
CA TYR A 347 -19.93 -6.74 -11.75
C TYR A 347 -20.76 -7.70 -10.86
N ARG A 348 -20.41 -8.99 -10.84
CA ARG A 348 -21.08 -10.00 -10.00
C ARG A 348 -20.89 -9.72 -8.51
N GLY A 349 -19.76 -9.15 -8.11
CA GLY A 349 -19.50 -8.67 -6.75
C GLY A 349 -20.48 -7.55 -6.34
N GLN A 350 -20.78 -6.61 -7.23
CA GLN A 350 -21.75 -5.54 -6.98
C GLN A 350 -23.18 -6.08 -6.83
N GLU A 351 -23.62 -6.94 -7.74
CA GLU A 351 -24.92 -7.62 -7.70
C GLU A 351 -25.11 -8.45 -6.42
N THR A 352 -24.06 -9.19 -6.04
CA THR A 352 -24.01 -9.96 -4.79
C THR A 352 -24.07 -9.04 -3.57
N ALA A 353 -23.31 -7.93 -3.55
CA ALA A 353 -23.28 -6.99 -2.43
C ALA A 353 -24.64 -6.32 -2.18
N ILE A 354 -25.37 -5.92 -3.23
CA ILE A 354 -26.74 -5.38 -3.11
C ILE A 354 -27.67 -6.38 -2.43
N SER A 355 -27.57 -7.66 -2.83
CA SER A 355 -28.39 -8.75 -2.27
C SER A 355 -27.99 -9.08 -0.83
N GLN A 356 -26.69 -9.09 -0.53
CA GLN A 356 -26.14 -9.33 0.80
C GLN A 356 -26.51 -8.21 1.79
N ILE A 357 -26.45 -6.94 1.39
CA ILE A 357 -26.87 -5.81 2.24
C ILE A 357 -28.35 -5.95 2.63
N LYS A 358 -29.24 -6.28 1.67
CA LYS A 358 -30.67 -6.50 1.95
C LYS A 358 -30.91 -7.67 2.93
N ALA A 359 -30.18 -8.77 2.77
CA ALA A 359 -30.27 -9.91 3.69
C ALA A 359 -29.75 -9.59 5.10
N LEU A 360 -28.67 -8.80 5.21
CA LEU A 360 -28.12 -8.36 6.49
C LEU A 360 -28.97 -7.29 7.17
N ASP A 361 -29.66 -6.44 6.41
CA ASP A 361 -30.64 -5.48 6.93
C ASP A 361 -31.80 -6.22 7.63
N GLN A 362 -32.38 -7.21 6.95
CA GLN A 362 -33.38 -8.10 7.54
C GLN A 362 -32.82 -8.90 8.72
N THR A 363 -31.54 -9.30 8.68
CA THR A 363 -30.88 -9.98 9.81
C THR A 363 -30.83 -9.08 11.03
N ARG A 364 -30.39 -7.81 10.90
CA ARG A 364 -30.34 -6.82 12.00
C ARG A 364 -31.70 -6.65 12.68
N VAL A 365 -32.78 -6.50 11.89
CA VAL A 365 -34.15 -6.43 12.41
C VAL A 365 -34.52 -7.71 13.18
N SER A 366 -34.27 -8.87 12.57
CA SER A 366 -34.65 -10.17 13.14
C SER A 366 -33.89 -10.50 14.43
N THR A 367 -32.59 -10.20 14.51
CA THR A 367 -31.79 -10.37 15.74
C THR A 367 -32.27 -9.44 16.85
N ARG A 368 -32.72 -8.23 16.52
CA ARG A 368 -33.19 -7.25 17.51
C ARG A 368 -34.52 -7.68 18.15
N SER A 369 -35.46 -8.17 17.35
CA SER A 369 -36.70 -8.77 17.87
C SER A 369 -36.43 -10.06 18.65
N ALA A 370 -35.41 -10.84 18.27
CA ALA A 370 -35.00 -12.01 19.04
C ALA A 370 -34.37 -11.63 20.39
N LEU A 371 -33.61 -10.53 20.49
CA LEU A 371 -33.10 -10.01 21.75
C LEU A 371 -34.24 -9.59 22.69
N GLU A 372 -35.18 -8.80 22.18
CA GLU A 372 -36.37 -8.34 22.93
C GLU A 372 -37.20 -9.53 23.46
N ALA A 373 -37.44 -10.55 22.63
CA ALA A 373 -38.15 -11.77 23.02
C ALA A 373 -37.40 -12.61 24.07
N ASN A 374 -36.06 -12.70 24.01
CA ASN A 374 -35.27 -13.41 25.02
C ASN A 374 -35.17 -12.62 26.33
N GLN A 375 -35.08 -11.28 26.28
CA GLN A 375 -35.12 -10.42 27.46
C GLN A 375 -36.45 -10.57 28.21
N ALA A 376 -37.59 -10.44 27.52
CA ALA A 376 -38.91 -10.69 28.11
C ALA A 376 -39.04 -12.13 28.65
N GLY A 377 -38.51 -13.12 27.92
CA GLY A 377 -38.47 -14.52 28.37
C GLY A 377 -37.67 -14.73 29.65
N TYR A 378 -36.54 -14.03 29.83
CA TYR A 378 -35.68 -14.07 31.02
C TYR A 378 -36.25 -13.28 32.20
N GLU A 379 -37.09 -12.27 31.96
CA GLU A 379 -37.85 -11.59 33.00
C GLU A 379 -38.93 -12.48 33.62
N VAL A 380 -39.60 -13.31 32.82
CA VAL A 380 -40.61 -14.29 33.30
C VAL A 380 -40.04 -15.68 33.60
N GLY A 381 -38.72 -15.87 33.56
CA GLY A 381 -38.05 -17.13 33.91
C GLY A 381 -38.24 -18.29 32.91
N THR A 382 -38.64 -18.00 31.68
CA THR A 382 -38.77 -19.00 30.58
C THR A 382 -37.55 -19.08 29.68
N ARG A 383 -36.56 -18.20 29.87
CA ARG A 383 -35.23 -18.22 29.25
C ARG A 383 -34.13 -18.04 30.31
N THR A 384 -32.91 -18.39 29.96
CA THR A 384 -31.70 -18.22 30.78
C THR A 384 -31.02 -16.87 30.50
N ILE A 385 -30.05 -16.48 31.34
CA ILE A 385 -29.20 -15.31 31.02
C ILE A 385 -28.35 -15.56 29.77
N VAL A 386 -27.97 -16.82 29.50
CA VAL A 386 -27.14 -17.20 28.34
C VAL A 386 -27.91 -16.96 27.03
N ASP A 387 -29.23 -17.23 27.00
CA ASP A 387 -30.09 -16.87 25.86
C ASP A 387 -30.05 -15.37 25.55
N VAL A 388 -30.05 -14.52 26.59
CA VAL A 388 -29.99 -13.05 26.45
C VAL A 388 -28.61 -12.60 25.99
N LEU A 389 -27.55 -13.10 26.63
CA LEU A 389 -26.15 -12.77 26.31
C LEU A 389 -25.81 -13.13 24.86
N ASP A 390 -26.26 -14.30 24.38
CA ASP A 390 -26.02 -14.73 23.01
C ASP A 390 -26.93 -14.02 21.99
N ALA A 391 -28.18 -13.68 22.35
CA ALA A 391 -29.02 -12.82 21.51
C ALA A 391 -28.42 -11.41 21.36
N GLU A 392 -27.86 -10.83 22.43
CA GLU A 392 -27.27 -9.49 22.43
C GLU A 392 -25.97 -9.47 21.62
N ARG A 393 -25.12 -10.51 21.76
CA ARG A 393 -23.97 -10.76 20.86
C ARG A 393 -24.38 -10.83 19.39
N ASN A 394 -25.47 -11.55 19.09
CA ASN A 394 -25.95 -11.74 17.73
C ASN A 394 -26.46 -10.43 17.10
N VAL A 395 -27.04 -9.51 17.88
CA VAL A 395 -27.37 -8.15 17.42
C VAL A 395 -26.10 -7.41 17.00
N TYR A 396 -25.09 -7.29 17.87
CA TYR A 396 -23.87 -6.55 17.54
C TYR A 396 -23.04 -7.22 16.42
N LEU A 397 -23.13 -8.53 16.24
CA LEU A 397 -22.59 -9.23 15.09
C LEU A 397 -23.34 -8.88 13.79
N ALA A 398 -24.67 -8.83 13.80
CA ALA A 398 -25.48 -8.44 12.64
C ALA A 398 -25.23 -6.97 12.22
N GLU A 399 -25.14 -6.06 13.19
CA GLU A 399 -24.79 -4.65 12.99
C GLU A 399 -23.42 -4.49 12.29
N ARG A 400 -22.37 -5.12 12.83
CA ARG A 400 -21.02 -5.12 12.24
C ARG A 400 -21.00 -5.68 10.81
N ASN A 401 -21.67 -6.81 10.58
CA ASN A 401 -21.75 -7.43 9.26
C ASN A 401 -22.46 -6.53 8.25
N PHE A 402 -23.57 -5.88 8.65
CA PHE A 402 -24.31 -4.95 7.81
C PHE A 402 -23.47 -3.71 7.45
N ALA A 403 -22.76 -3.12 8.42
CA ALA A 403 -21.86 -2.00 8.17
C ALA A 403 -20.72 -2.40 7.22
N ALA A 404 -20.03 -3.52 7.47
CA ALA A 404 -18.97 -4.03 6.61
C ALA A 404 -19.45 -4.29 5.16
N ALA A 405 -20.67 -4.81 4.97
CA ALA A 405 -21.25 -5.01 3.65
C ALA A 405 -21.48 -3.68 2.89
N ARG A 406 -21.90 -2.61 3.59
CA ARG A 406 -22.05 -1.26 2.99
C ARG A 406 -20.72 -0.71 2.48
N TYR A 407 -19.64 -0.80 3.27
CA TYR A 407 -18.30 -0.36 2.85
C TYR A 407 -17.71 -1.24 1.73
N SER A 408 -18.02 -2.54 1.73
CA SER A 408 -17.67 -3.47 0.64
C SER A 408 -18.34 -3.08 -0.69
N TYR A 409 -19.64 -2.75 -0.69
CA TYR A 409 -20.36 -2.25 -1.87
C TYR A 409 -19.74 -0.98 -2.47
N VAL A 410 -19.33 -0.02 -1.64
CA VAL A 410 -18.64 1.20 -2.12
C VAL A 410 -17.28 0.87 -2.73
N THR A 411 -16.55 -0.10 -2.17
CA THR A 411 -15.25 -0.55 -2.68
C THR A 411 -15.39 -1.30 -4.01
N ASN A 412 -16.42 -2.15 -4.14
CA ASN A 412 -16.74 -2.88 -5.37
C ASN A 412 -17.19 -1.95 -6.49
N TYR A 413 -17.96 -0.90 -6.18
CA TYR A 413 -18.37 0.14 -7.13
C TYR A 413 -17.16 0.80 -7.82
N LEU A 414 -16.19 1.26 -7.03
CA LEU A 414 -14.95 1.85 -7.54
C LEU A 414 -14.09 0.84 -8.30
N THR A 415 -14.01 -0.40 -7.81
CA THR A 415 -13.24 -1.47 -8.45
C THR A 415 -13.79 -1.82 -9.85
N LEU A 416 -15.12 -1.84 -10.01
CA LEU A 416 -15.77 -2.02 -11.32
C LEU A 416 -15.43 -0.87 -12.29
N ARG A 417 -15.59 0.39 -11.85
CA ARG A 417 -15.27 1.56 -12.67
C ARG A 417 -13.78 1.66 -13.01
N GLN A 418 -12.87 1.22 -12.11
CA GLN A 418 -11.44 1.12 -12.39
C GLN A 418 -11.16 0.06 -13.46
N ALA A 419 -11.70 -1.14 -13.29
CA ALA A 419 -11.51 -2.24 -14.24
C ALA A 419 -12.04 -1.89 -15.64
N ALA A 420 -13.16 -1.18 -15.70
CA ALA A 420 -13.77 -0.65 -16.92
C ALA A 420 -13.00 0.51 -17.58
N GLY A 421 -11.98 1.07 -16.92
CA GLY A 421 -11.25 2.25 -17.41
C GLY A 421 -12.04 3.56 -17.35
N GLN A 422 -13.12 3.61 -16.57
CA GLN A 422 -14.00 4.78 -16.43
C GLN A 422 -13.77 5.62 -15.16
N LEU A 423 -12.99 5.11 -14.20
CA LEU A 423 -12.77 5.78 -12.90
C LEU A 423 -12.18 7.19 -13.06
N SER A 424 -12.77 8.15 -12.34
CA SER A 424 -12.59 9.59 -12.50
C SER A 424 -12.85 10.37 -11.20
N GLU A 425 -12.52 11.68 -11.16
CA GLU A 425 -12.90 12.57 -10.04
C GLU A 425 -14.43 12.75 -9.92
N ALA A 426 -15.18 12.53 -11.01
CA ALA A 426 -16.64 12.60 -10.98
C ALA A 426 -17.26 11.46 -10.13
N ASP A 427 -16.62 10.28 -10.10
CA ASP A 427 -17.06 9.16 -9.26
C ASP A 427 -16.79 9.43 -7.78
N ILE A 428 -15.71 10.13 -7.45
CA ILE A 428 -15.48 10.65 -6.09
C ILE A 428 -16.59 11.64 -5.73
N ALA A 429 -16.90 12.60 -6.61
CA ALA A 429 -17.95 13.58 -6.39
C ALA A 429 -19.36 12.94 -6.27
N GLU A 430 -19.59 11.78 -6.88
CA GLU A 430 -20.80 10.98 -6.69
C GLU A 430 -20.83 10.32 -5.31
N LEU A 431 -19.77 9.59 -4.93
CA LEU A 431 -19.66 8.96 -3.60
C LEU A 431 -19.74 9.98 -2.46
N ASN A 432 -19.19 11.17 -2.67
CA ASN A 432 -19.27 12.30 -1.75
C ASN A 432 -20.73 12.74 -1.48
N ARG A 433 -21.68 12.41 -2.37
CA ARG A 433 -23.13 12.65 -2.14
C ARG A 433 -23.83 11.51 -1.39
N TRP A 434 -23.15 10.39 -1.16
CA TRP A 434 -23.64 9.28 -0.33
C TRP A 434 -23.19 9.43 1.14
N LEU A 435 -22.39 10.46 1.44
CA LEU A 435 -21.96 10.80 2.78
C LEU A 435 -23.04 11.59 3.52
N GLY A 436 -23.03 11.47 4.85
CA GLY A 436 -23.96 12.08 5.79
C GLY A 436 -23.24 13.02 6.77
N PRO A 437 -23.78 13.22 7.99
CA PRO A 437 -23.19 14.14 8.96
C PRO A 437 -21.80 13.69 9.44
N PRO A 438 -20.98 14.61 9.95
CA PRO A 438 -19.62 14.31 10.36
C PRO A 438 -19.53 13.54 11.68
N ARG A 439 -18.47 12.72 11.80
CA ARG A 439 -18.17 11.90 12.98
C ARG A 439 -16.72 12.13 13.41
N SER A 440 -16.48 12.20 14.73
CA SER A 440 -15.12 12.28 15.28
C SER A 440 -14.34 11.01 14.99
N THR A 441 -13.06 11.15 14.65
CA THR A 441 -12.11 10.04 14.50
C THR A 441 -11.34 9.72 15.78
N SER A 442 -11.52 10.51 16.86
CA SER A 442 -10.73 10.39 18.10
C SER A 442 -10.95 9.06 18.84
N GLY A 443 -12.03 8.34 18.54
CA GLY A 443 -12.39 7.07 19.20
C GLY A 443 -12.99 7.23 20.60
N GLU A 444 -13.05 8.45 21.13
CA GLU A 444 -13.66 8.73 22.43
C GLU A 444 -15.18 8.48 22.39
N PRO A 445 -15.73 7.63 23.27
CA PRO A 445 -17.17 7.44 23.39
C PRO A 445 -17.85 8.72 23.86
N ALA A 446 -19.08 8.96 23.38
CA ALA A 446 -19.94 9.98 23.95
C ALA A 446 -20.31 9.61 25.41
N ALA A 447 -19.60 10.21 26.37
CA ALA A 447 -19.84 10.21 27.81
C ALA A 447 -20.46 8.92 28.39
N ALA A 448 -19.63 7.89 28.59
CA ALA A 448 -20.06 6.67 29.28
C ALA A 448 -20.36 6.92 30.78
N ALA A 449 -21.41 6.27 31.29
CA ALA A 449 -21.79 6.31 32.71
C ALA A 449 -20.79 5.51 33.59
N PRO A 450 -20.79 5.72 34.93
CA PRO A 450 -19.83 5.06 35.82
C PRO A 450 -19.92 3.53 35.82
N VAL A 451 -18.76 2.86 35.77
CA VAL A 451 -18.67 1.40 35.84
C VAL A 451 -18.85 0.91 37.29
N PRO A 452 -19.76 -0.04 37.57
CA PRO A 452 -19.87 -0.67 38.89
C PRO A 452 -18.62 -1.48 39.23
N GLN A 453 -18.13 -1.38 40.47
CA GLN A 453 -17.09 -2.27 40.97
C GLN A 453 -17.71 -3.56 41.53
N PRO A 454 -17.07 -4.74 41.37
CA PRO A 454 -17.58 -5.99 41.91
C PRO A 454 -17.60 -5.97 43.45
N ALA A 455 -18.71 -6.40 44.04
CA ALA A 455 -18.84 -6.52 45.49
C ALA A 455 -17.87 -7.59 46.03
N LYS A 456 -17.03 -7.22 46.99
CA LYS A 456 -16.16 -8.18 47.68
C LYS A 456 -17.00 -9.06 48.62
N PRO A 457 -16.81 -10.39 48.65
CA PRO A 457 -17.45 -11.25 49.64
C PRO A 457 -17.15 -10.78 51.06
N GLY A 458 -18.20 -10.42 51.81
CA GLY A 458 -18.07 -9.88 53.15
C GLY A 458 -17.59 -10.93 54.16
N GLY A 459 -16.42 -10.71 54.76
CA GLY A 459 -15.90 -11.58 55.82
C GLY A 459 -16.80 -11.58 57.06
N ALA A 460 -17.15 -12.76 57.56
CA ALA A 460 -17.98 -12.90 58.75
C ALA A 460 -17.29 -12.33 60.00
N LYS A 461 -18.03 -11.51 60.76
CA LYS A 461 -17.56 -10.97 62.05
C LYS A 461 -17.64 -12.05 63.13
N SER A 462 -16.53 -12.27 63.83
CA SER A 462 -16.52 -12.89 65.16
C SER A 462 -16.03 -11.86 66.17
N ALA A 463 -16.64 -11.82 67.36
CA ALA A 463 -16.44 -10.76 68.33
C ALA A 463 -15.93 -11.28 69.69
N ALA A 464 -14.76 -10.79 70.09
CA ALA A 464 -14.23 -10.63 71.45
C ALA A 464 -14.55 -11.69 72.54
N GLY A 465 -13.51 -12.44 72.94
CA GLY A 465 -13.37 -13.05 74.27
C GLY A 465 -11.93 -12.84 74.76
N ASN A 466 -11.73 -12.38 75.99
CA ASN A 466 -10.44 -11.81 76.44
C ASN A 466 -9.94 -12.41 77.77
N ALA A 467 -8.81 -13.14 77.76
CA ALA A 467 -8.09 -13.54 78.98
C ALA A 467 -6.61 -13.94 78.76
N ARG A 468 -5.71 -13.23 79.46
CA ARG A 468 -4.42 -13.64 80.09
C ARG A 468 -3.59 -14.83 79.56
N ALA A 469 -2.30 -14.55 79.28
CA ALA A 469 -1.16 -15.46 79.46
C ALA A 469 -0.70 -15.45 80.96
N PRO A 470 0.22 -16.33 81.49
CA PRO A 470 1.49 -16.77 80.87
C PRO A 470 2.01 -18.22 81.11
N VAL A 471 2.93 -18.65 80.23
CA VAL A 471 4.19 -19.46 80.46
C VAL A 471 4.19 -20.73 81.34
N LEU A 472 4.60 -21.89 80.77
CA LEU A 472 5.71 -22.75 81.30
C LEU A 472 6.12 -23.97 80.41
N ALA A 473 7.43 -24.28 80.44
CA ALA A 473 8.10 -25.60 80.29
C ALA A 473 8.22 -26.40 78.95
N LYS A 474 9.37 -27.10 78.85
CA LYS A 474 9.80 -28.23 77.96
C LYS A 474 9.79 -29.54 78.81
N PRO A 475 9.94 -30.80 78.31
CA PRO A 475 11.04 -31.38 77.48
C PRO A 475 10.50 -32.18 76.25
N ALA A 476 11.26 -32.71 75.26
CA ALA A 476 12.25 -33.83 75.20
C ALA A 476 11.75 -35.18 75.79
N ASP A 477 11.89 -36.36 75.16
CA ASP A 477 12.61 -36.80 73.92
C ASP A 477 11.74 -37.89 73.18
N SER A 478 12.10 -38.90 72.35
CA SER A 478 13.35 -39.56 71.85
C SER A 478 13.12 -40.38 70.53
N GLY A 479 13.97 -41.39 70.22
CA GLY A 479 13.83 -42.40 69.13
C GLY A 479 14.33 -43.80 69.58
N PRO A 480 14.79 -44.76 68.73
CA PRO A 480 14.89 -44.84 67.25
C PRO A 480 14.19 -46.11 66.64
N THR A 481 14.46 -46.63 65.43
CA THR A 481 15.52 -47.65 65.09
C THR A 481 15.52 -48.01 63.58
N ALA A 482 16.59 -48.62 63.04
CA ALA A 482 16.98 -48.66 61.61
C ALA A 482 16.74 -49.98 60.80
N ALA A 483 17.23 -49.97 59.53
CA ALA A 483 17.65 -51.11 58.66
C ALA A 483 16.60 -51.75 57.68
N LYS A 484 16.94 -52.37 56.51
CA LYS A 484 18.24 -52.73 55.86
C LYS A 484 18.11 -53.08 54.34
N LYS A 485 19.24 -52.98 53.59
CA LYS A 485 19.67 -53.71 52.35
C LYS A 485 19.22 -53.29 50.91
N ARG A 486 20.07 -53.71 49.96
CA ARG A 486 20.21 -53.53 48.48
C ARG A 486 20.54 -54.94 47.86
N PRO A 487 20.98 -55.13 46.58
CA PRO A 487 20.40 -54.82 45.26
C PRO A 487 20.53 -56.04 44.26
N ARG A 488 20.17 -55.89 42.96
CA ARG A 488 20.91 -56.54 41.84
C ARG A 488 20.69 -55.90 40.45
N LYS A 489 21.47 -56.34 39.45
CA LYS A 489 21.50 -55.90 38.04
C LYS A 489 20.89 -56.97 37.11
N THR A 490 20.37 -56.54 35.96
CA THR A 490 20.49 -57.28 34.69
C THR A 490 20.81 -56.33 33.51
N ALA A 491 20.91 -56.84 32.26
CA ALA A 491 21.57 -56.15 31.13
C ALA A 491 21.04 -56.59 29.74
N ASP A 492 21.46 -55.86 28.69
CA ASP A 492 21.33 -56.13 27.24
C ASP A 492 19.90 -56.14 26.61
N GLY A 493 19.72 -55.88 25.30
CA GLY A 493 20.69 -55.50 24.24
C GLY A 493 20.08 -55.30 22.81
N SER A 494 20.92 -55.01 21.80
CA SER A 494 20.65 -54.70 20.36
C SER A 494 19.88 -53.38 20.03
N ARG A 495 20.28 -52.49 19.10
CA ARG A 495 20.70 -52.52 17.66
C ARG A 495 19.51 -52.68 16.69
N SER A 496 19.43 -52.00 15.53
CA SER A 496 20.45 -51.44 14.61
C SER A 496 19.99 -50.12 13.89
N GLU A 497 20.88 -49.14 13.66
CA GLU A 497 21.59 -48.74 12.39
C GLU A 497 20.85 -47.81 11.39
N GLN A 498 21.50 -46.72 10.95
CA GLN A 498 21.18 -46.04 9.68
C GLN A 498 22.34 -45.19 9.09
N SER A 499 22.40 -45.11 7.76
CA SER A 499 23.36 -44.35 6.92
C SER A 499 22.76 -44.16 5.50
N ALA A 500 23.33 -43.47 4.50
CA ALA A 500 24.64 -42.84 4.32
C ALA A 500 24.51 -41.56 3.44
N PRO A 501 25.52 -40.65 3.37
CA PRO A 501 25.32 -39.29 2.84
C PRO A 501 25.73 -39.07 1.37
N ALA A 502 25.06 -38.10 0.70
CA ALA A 502 25.48 -37.42 -0.53
C ALA A 502 24.70 -36.06 -0.69
N GLY A 503 25.16 -35.03 -1.41
CA GLY A 503 26.48 -34.82 -2.02
C GLY A 503 26.61 -33.56 -2.90
N LYS A 504 27.64 -32.72 -2.62
CA LYS A 504 28.33 -31.68 -3.44
C LYS A 504 27.60 -30.43 -4.04
N PRO A 505 28.33 -29.30 -4.20
CA PRO A 505 27.88 -28.06 -4.88
C PRO A 505 28.47 -27.89 -6.31
N PRO A 506 28.06 -26.85 -7.08
CA PRO A 506 28.66 -26.48 -8.38
C PRO A 506 29.76 -25.40 -8.29
N SER A 507 30.74 -25.43 -9.21
CA SER A 507 31.64 -24.29 -9.50
C SER A 507 32.24 -24.36 -10.91
N ASN A 508 32.36 -23.20 -11.56
CA ASN A 508 33.14 -22.87 -12.77
C ASN A 508 32.95 -23.68 -14.07
N GLY A 509 33.26 -23.02 -15.22
CA GLY A 509 33.75 -23.74 -16.41
C GLY A 509 33.37 -23.14 -17.76
N SER A 510 34.22 -22.24 -18.28
CA SER A 510 34.12 -21.69 -19.64
C SER A 510 34.12 -22.74 -20.76
N LYS A 511 33.39 -22.45 -21.85
CA LYS A 511 33.78 -22.80 -23.22
C LYS A 511 33.12 -21.87 -24.23
#